data_AF-A0AAE9EU06-F1
#
_entry.id   AF-A0AAE9EU06-F1
#
_cell.length_a   1.000
_cell.length_b   1.000
_cell.length_c   1.000
_cell.angle_alpha   90.00
_cell.angle_beta   90.00
_cell.angle_gamma   90.00
#
_symmetry.space_group_name_H-M   'P 1'
#
loop_
_entity.id
_entity.type
_entity.pdbx_description
1 polymer ?
#
loop_
_entity_poly.entity_id
_entity_poly.type
_entity_poly.pdbx_seq_one_letter_code
_entity_poly.pdbx_strand_id
1 'polypeptide(L)'
;MNYLILFIILPVVFAIQVHNHIGFIRFSKPVPDFLSSLSLKAQYDYKVILENETISINTKTAEFQKWATTYKVTTQYSNYEAQQSSVKSEMEKNVTQLISELSLVNSQMFKILQNDTLSIEEQREEVNELAEQYSKEIPTLLFIRRLFNPQDDVSNKQSIV
;
A
#
# COMPACT_ATOMS: atom_id res chain seq x y z
N MET A 1 33.91 -15.04 -42.30
CA MET A 1 34.58 -14.99 -40.99
C MET A 1 33.55 -14.55 -39.97
N ASN A 2 33.19 -15.45 -39.04
CA ASN A 2 32.16 -15.20 -38.02
C ASN A 2 32.86 -14.66 -36.75
N TYR A 3 32.55 -13.44 -36.32
CA TYR A 3 33.01 -12.91 -35.04
C TYR A 3 31.99 -13.25 -33.95
N LEU A 4 32.35 -14.21 -33.09
CA LEU A 4 31.63 -14.53 -31.87
C LEU A 4 31.91 -13.42 -30.84
N ILE A 5 30.94 -12.53 -30.60
CA ILE A 5 31.03 -11.52 -29.55
C ILE A 5 30.76 -12.20 -28.21
N LEU A 6 31.81 -12.41 -27.43
CA LEU A 6 31.75 -12.96 -26.08
C LEU A 6 31.40 -11.82 -25.10
N PHE A 7 30.15 -11.75 -24.66
CA PHE A 7 29.76 -10.85 -23.56
C PHE A 7 30.28 -11.44 -22.23
N ILE A 8 31.42 -10.93 -21.75
CA ILE A 8 31.89 -11.19 -20.39
C ILE A 8 31.02 -10.36 -19.45
N ILE A 9 30.05 -11.02 -18.81
CA ILE A 9 29.26 -10.44 -17.73
C ILE A 9 30.19 -10.38 -16.50
N LEU A 10 30.76 -9.20 -16.25
CA LEU A 10 31.50 -8.93 -15.02
C LEU A 10 30.53 -9.06 -13.83
N PRO A 11 30.79 -9.95 -12.85
CA PRO A 11 30.05 -9.91 -11.59
C PRO A 11 30.44 -8.62 -10.88
N VAL A 12 29.50 -7.68 -10.77
CA VAL A 12 29.65 -6.48 -9.94
C VAL A 12 29.77 -6.96 -8.50
N VAL A 13 31.01 -7.07 -8.01
CA VAL A 13 31.31 -7.31 -6.61
C VAL A 13 30.93 -6.04 -5.86
N PHE A 14 29.74 -6.05 -5.26
CA PHE A 14 29.36 -5.04 -4.27
C PHE A 14 30.36 -5.12 -3.11
N ALA A 15 31.24 -4.14 -3.00
CA ALA A 15 32.09 -3.97 -1.84
C ALA A 15 31.18 -3.69 -0.64
N ILE A 16 30.98 -4.69 0.22
CA ILE A 16 30.24 -4.54 1.47
C ILE A 16 31.14 -3.73 2.41
N GLN A 17 30.91 -2.43 2.47
CA GLN A 17 31.56 -1.54 3.42
C GLN A 17 31.04 -1.87 4.83
N VAL A 18 31.84 -2.60 5.61
CA VAL A 18 31.46 -3.04 6.96
C VAL A 18 31.57 -1.85 7.92
N HIS A 19 30.46 -1.13 8.12
CA HIS A 19 30.35 -0.14 9.19
C HIS A 19 29.77 -0.81 10.43
N ASN A 20 30.59 -0.90 11.49
CA ASN A 20 30.14 -1.33 12.82
C ASN A 20 29.25 -0.24 13.43
N HIS A 21 27.94 -0.33 13.26
CA HIS A 21 26.97 0.51 13.96
C HIS A 21 26.56 -0.16 15.28
N ILE A 22 27.00 0.40 16.42
CA ILE A 22 26.38 0.16 17.72
C ILE A 22 25.17 1.10 17.81
N GLY A 23 24.03 0.68 17.28
CA GLY A 23 22.78 1.44 17.28
C GLY A 23 21.63 0.64 16.69
N PHE A 24 20.39 0.90 17.15
CA PHE A 24 19.19 0.27 16.60
C PHE A 24 19.00 0.68 15.13
N ILE A 25 18.73 -0.30 14.27
CA ILE A 25 18.44 -0.06 12.85
C ILE A 25 17.00 0.45 12.76
N ARG A 26 16.82 1.67 12.26
CA ARG A 26 15.50 2.27 12.01
C ARG A 26 15.05 1.95 10.59
N PHE A 27 13.80 1.51 10.43
CA PHE A 27 13.19 1.24 9.12
C PHE A 27 12.16 2.32 8.79
N SER A 28 12.11 2.72 7.52
CA SER A 28 11.08 3.66 7.01
C SER A 28 9.74 2.97 6.68
N LYS A 29 9.74 1.63 6.59
CA LYS A 29 8.61 0.80 6.17
C LYS A 29 8.37 -0.31 7.20
N PRO A 30 7.15 -0.86 7.33
CA PRO A 30 6.88 -2.04 8.14
C PRO A 30 7.80 -3.20 7.74
N VAL A 31 8.28 -3.95 8.73
CA VAL A 31 9.21 -5.08 8.55
C VAL A 31 8.68 -6.32 9.24
N PRO A 32 9.09 -7.54 8.81
CA PRO A 32 8.66 -8.76 9.48
C PRO A 32 9.20 -8.87 10.90
N ASP A 33 8.38 -9.38 11.82
CA ASP A 33 8.72 -9.50 13.25
C ASP A 33 10.00 -10.32 13.50
N PHE A 34 10.21 -11.39 12.72
CA PHE A 34 11.38 -12.26 12.87
C PHE A 34 12.70 -11.55 12.57
N LEU A 35 12.68 -10.41 11.86
CA LEU A 35 13.87 -9.63 11.53
C LEU A 35 14.61 -9.16 12.78
N SER A 36 13.86 -8.82 13.84
CA SER A 36 14.41 -8.35 15.13
C SER A 36 15.31 -9.37 15.83
N SER A 37 15.11 -10.67 15.55
CA SER A 37 15.91 -11.76 16.13
C SER A 37 17.24 -12.00 15.42
N LEU A 38 17.46 -11.37 14.26
CA LEU A 38 18.66 -11.57 13.45
C LEU A 38 19.79 -10.63 13.85
N SER A 39 21.02 -10.97 13.41
CA SER A 39 22.19 -10.10 13.61
C SER A 39 21.95 -8.69 13.03
N LEU A 40 22.60 -7.68 13.62
CA LEU A 40 22.54 -6.29 13.10
C LEU A 40 22.93 -6.20 11.63
N LYS A 41 23.91 -7.01 11.18
CA LYS A 41 24.28 -7.08 9.77
C LYS A 41 23.11 -7.58 8.90
N ALA A 42 22.41 -8.64 9.34
CA ALA A 42 21.26 -9.17 8.62
C ALA A 42 20.13 -8.12 8.50
N GLN A 43 19.86 -7.42 9.59
CA GLN A 43 18.88 -6.34 9.62
C GLN A 43 19.28 -5.17 8.70
N TYR A 44 20.56 -4.82 8.66
CA TYR A 44 21.07 -3.75 7.81
C TYR A 44 20.99 -4.13 6.33
N ASP A 45 21.46 -5.33 5.96
CA ASP A 45 21.38 -5.82 4.59
C ASP A 45 19.92 -5.90 4.11
N TYR A 46 18.99 -6.30 4.99
CA TYR A 46 17.56 -6.26 4.70
C TYR A 46 17.06 -4.83 4.41
N LYS A 47 17.46 -3.86 5.25
CA LYS A 47 17.10 -2.43 5.06
C LYS A 47 17.59 -1.90 3.72
N VAL A 48 18.83 -2.22 3.34
CA VAL A 48 19.43 -1.78 2.07
C VAL A 48 18.57 -2.24 0.89
N ILE A 49 18.09 -3.48 0.89
CA ILE A 49 17.21 -4.00 -0.18
C ILE A 49 15.83 -3.34 -0.13
N LEU A 50 15.23 -3.28 1.07
CA LEU A 50 13.88 -2.73 1.28
C LEU A 50 13.74 -1.29 0.78
N GLU A 51 14.71 -0.45 1.14
CA GLU A 51 14.69 0.98 0.91
C GLU A 51 15.32 1.40 -0.43
N ASN A 52 15.83 0.46 -1.23
CA ASN A 52 16.35 0.77 -2.55
C ASN A 52 15.22 1.11 -3.52
N GLU A 53 14.97 2.37 -3.81
CA GLU A 53 13.87 2.79 -4.71
C GLU A 53 14.25 2.77 -6.20
N THR A 54 15.49 2.40 -6.53
CA THR A 54 16.02 2.48 -7.90
C THR A 54 15.97 1.16 -8.67
N ILE A 55 15.92 0.03 -7.96
CA ILE A 55 15.88 -1.31 -8.58
C ILE A 55 14.46 -1.81 -8.79
N SER A 56 14.29 -2.67 -9.80
CA SER A 56 12.99 -3.26 -10.09
C SER A 56 12.49 -4.16 -8.95
N ILE A 57 11.17 -4.34 -8.87
CA ILE A 57 10.56 -5.25 -7.88
C ILE A 57 11.08 -6.69 -8.05
N ASN A 58 11.23 -7.17 -9.29
CA ASN A 58 11.78 -8.51 -9.54
C ASN A 58 13.22 -8.64 -9.03
N THR A 59 14.03 -7.58 -9.20
CA THR A 59 15.39 -7.50 -8.64
C THR A 59 15.35 -7.55 -7.12
N LYS A 60 14.48 -6.77 -6.47
CA LYS A 60 14.30 -6.82 -5.01
C LYS A 60 13.93 -8.21 -4.52
N THR A 61 12.99 -8.87 -5.18
CA THR A 61 12.58 -10.23 -4.82
C THR A 61 13.76 -11.19 -4.87
N ALA A 62 14.56 -11.15 -5.94
CA ALA A 62 15.77 -11.97 -6.04
C ALA A 62 16.81 -11.64 -4.95
N GLU A 63 17.01 -10.35 -4.63
CA GLU A 63 17.91 -9.91 -3.57
C GLU A 63 17.46 -10.38 -2.18
N PHE A 64 16.15 -10.31 -1.87
CA PHE A 64 15.63 -10.82 -0.62
C PHE A 64 15.71 -12.35 -0.51
N GLN A 65 15.52 -13.09 -1.61
CA GLN A 65 15.75 -14.54 -1.63
C GLN A 65 17.21 -14.89 -1.34
N LYS A 66 18.15 -14.14 -1.91
CA LYS A 66 19.58 -14.28 -1.64
C LYS A 66 19.91 -13.92 -0.19
N TRP A 67 19.33 -12.84 0.33
CA TRP A 67 19.46 -12.43 1.73
C TRP A 67 18.93 -13.52 2.68
N ALA A 68 17.75 -14.05 2.42
CA ALA A 68 17.12 -15.08 3.25
C ALA A 68 17.96 -16.35 3.30
N THR A 69 18.54 -16.76 2.16
CA THR A 69 19.47 -17.89 2.07
C THR A 69 20.76 -17.61 2.86
N THR A 70 21.34 -16.41 2.70
CA THR A 70 22.58 -16.00 3.37
C THR A 70 22.44 -16.05 4.90
N TYR A 71 21.27 -15.64 5.41
CA TYR A 71 21.00 -15.58 6.84
C TYR A 71 20.20 -16.77 7.40
N LYS A 72 19.96 -17.80 6.57
CA LYS A 72 19.27 -19.05 6.95
C LYS A 72 17.85 -18.81 7.49
N VAL A 73 17.13 -17.87 6.89
CA VAL A 73 15.74 -17.51 7.25
C VAL A 73 14.75 -17.72 6.10
N THR A 74 15.08 -18.60 5.15
CA THR A 74 14.28 -18.86 3.94
C THR A 74 12.82 -19.20 4.26
N THR A 75 12.56 -20.02 5.27
CA THR A 75 11.19 -20.40 5.67
C THR A 75 10.42 -19.20 6.23
N GLN A 76 11.01 -18.45 7.15
CA GLN A 76 10.38 -17.26 7.75
C GLN A 76 10.10 -16.20 6.69
N TYR A 77 11.05 -15.97 5.79
CA TYR A 77 10.89 -15.02 4.70
C TYR A 77 9.82 -15.47 3.69
N SER A 78 9.79 -16.75 3.31
CA SER A 78 8.76 -17.28 2.40
C SER A 78 7.35 -17.16 2.99
N ASN A 79 7.18 -17.42 4.28
CA ASN A 79 5.90 -17.24 4.96
C ASN A 79 5.46 -15.76 4.96
N TYR A 80 6.40 -14.86 5.27
CA TYR A 80 6.14 -13.42 5.20
C TYR A 80 5.77 -12.96 3.79
N GLU A 81 6.49 -13.40 2.76
CA GLU A 81 6.19 -13.07 1.37
C GLU A 81 4.80 -13.55 0.94
N ALA A 82 4.42 -14.78 1.33
CA ALA A 82 3.09 -15.32 1.06
C ALA A 82 1.99 -14.50 1.75
N GLN A 83 2.21 -14.11 3.02
CA GLN A 83 1.28 -13.24 3.75
C GLN A 83 1.13 -11.87 3.07
N GLN A 84 2.24 -11.22 2.72
CA GLN A 84 2.22 -9.93 2.04
C GLN A 84 1.53 -9.99 0.68
N SER A 85 1.74 -11.07 -0.07
CA SER A 85 1.09 -11.30 -1.35
C SER A 85 -0.42 -11.47 -1.20
N SER A 86 -0.86 -12.22 -0.18
CA SER A 86 -2.29 -12.37 0.16
C SER A 86 -2.93 -11.04 0.54
N VAL A 87 -2.30 -10.28 1.45
CA VAL A 87 -2.78 -8.96 1.86
C VAL A 87 -2.90 -8.00 0.68
N LYS A 88 -1.89 -7.98 -0.21
CA LYS A 88 -1.93 -7.16 -1.43
C LYS A 88 -3.08 -7.60 -2.34
N SER A 89 -3.23 -8.89 -2.60
CA SER A 89 -4.30 -9.40 -3.47
C SER A 89 -5.69 -9.05 -2.93
N GLU A 90 -5.89 -9.18 -1.62
CA GLU A 90 -7.15 -8.86 -0.96
C GLU A 90 -7.44 -7.35 -1.03
N MET A 91 -6.41 -6.51 -0.81
CA MET A 91 -6.52 -5.07 -0.98
C MET A 91 -6.95 -4.69 -2.41
N GLU A 92 -6.27 -5.21 -3.44
CA GLU A 92 -6.59 -4.91 -4.85
C GLU A 92 -8.02 -5.36 -5.22
N LYS A 93 -8.44 -6.53 -4.72
CA LYS A 93 -9.80 -7.04 -4.90
C LYS A 93 -10.82 -6.09 -4.26
N ASN A 94 -10.59 -5.67 -3.01
CA ASN A 94 -11.50 -4.79 -2.28
C ASN A 94 -11.59 -3.40 -2.93
N VAL A 95 -10.49 -2.86 -3.44
CA VAL A 95 -10.48 -1.61 -4.22
C VAL A 95 -11.28 -1.77 -5.51
N THR A 96 -11.10 -2.87 -6.23
CA THR A 96 -11.84 -3.15 -7.47
C THR A 96 -13.35 -3.26 -7.21
N GLN A 97 -13.73 -3.95 -6.12
CA GLN A 97 -15.12 -4.08 -5.71
C GLN A 97 -15.74 -2.72 -5.37
N LEU A 98 -15.09 -1.93 -4.51
CA LEU A 98 -15.50 -0.57 -4.18
C LEU A 98 -15.80 0.24 -5.44
N ILE A 99 -14.84 0.29 -6.38
CA ILE A 99 -14.99 1.03 -7.65
C ILE A 99 -16.20 0.56 -8.46
N SER A 100 -16.46 -0.75 -8.49
CA SER A 100 -17.61 -1.30 -9.23
C SER A 100 -18.96 -0.88 -8.64
N GLU A 101 -19.00 -0.63 -7.33
CA GLU A 101 -20.22 -0.23 -6.61
C GLU A 101 -20.41 1.30 -6.60
N LEU A 102 -19.34 2.09 -6.75
CA LEU A 102 -19.38 3.55 -6.68
C LEU A 102 -20.44 4.18 -7.58
N SER A 103 -20.61 3.71 -8.81
CA SER A 103 -21.59 4.30 -9.74
C SER A 103 -23.04 4.11 -9.26
N LEU A 104 -23.36 2.94 -8.71
CA LEU A 104 -24.69 2.63 -8.19
C LEU A 104 -24.98 3.48 -6.95
N VAL A 105 -24.04 3.50 -6.00
CA VAL A 105 -24.17 4.26 -4.76
C VAL A 105 -24.24 5.75 -5.03
N ASN A 106 -23.44 6.25 -5.99
CA ASN A 106 -23.51 7.65 -6.40
C ASN A 106 -24.89 8.02 -6.96
N SER A 107 -25.55 7.11 -7.70
CA SER A 107 -26.92 7.35 -8.17
C SER A 107 -27.93 7.41 -7.04
N GLN A 108 -27.78 6.59 -5.99
CA GLN A 108 -28.65 6.62 -4.82
C GLN A 108 -28.45 7.89 -4.01
N MET A 109 -27.19 8.25 -3.72
CA MET A 109 -26.83 9.50 -3.07
C MET A 109 -27.35 10.71 -3.86
N PHE A 110 -27.18 10.73 -5.18
CA PHE A 110 -27.67 11.83 -6.03
C PHE A 110 -29.20 12.02 -5.93
N LYS A 111 -29.98 10.95 -5.78
CA LYS A 111 -31.43 11.07 -5.59
C LYS A 111 -31.80 11.77 -4.28
N ILE A 112 -31.07 11.49 -3.20
CA ILE A 112 -31.24 12.17 -1.91
C ILE A 112 -30.93 13.66 -2.09
N LEU A 113 -29.80 13.98 -2.72
CA LEU A 113 -29.33 15.35 -2.88
C LEU A 113 -30.17 16.22 -3.82
N GLN A 114 -30.87 15.60 -4.77
CA GLN A 114 -31.79 16.29 -5.68
C GLN A 114 -33.21 16.35 -5.14
N ASN A 115 -33.45 15.84 -3.92
CA ASN A 115 -34.77 15.90 -3.31
C ASN A 115 -34.97 17.28 -2.66
N ASP A 116 -35.59 18.18 -3.40
CA ASP A 116 -35.89 19.55 -2.97
C ASP A 116 -36.93 19.64 -1.85
N THR A 117 -37.54 18.51 -1.44
CA THR A 117 -38.40 18.48 -0.25
C THR A 117 -37.61 18.36 1.05
N LEU A 118 -36.36 17.93 0.98
CA LEU A 118 -35.48 17.78 2.14
C LEU A 118 -34.66 19.05 2.34
N SER A 119 -34.49 19.44 3.60
CA SER A 119 -33.44 20.37 4.00
C SER A 119 -32.06 19.74 3.84
N ILE A 120 -31.01 20.56 3.84
CA ILE A 120 -29.62 20.08 3.74
C ILE A 120 -29.26 19.17 4.93
N GLU A 121 -29.80 19.47 6.11
CA GLU A 121 -29.67 18.66 7.32
C GLU A 121 -30.27 17.26 7.12
N GLU A 122 -31.49 17.18 6.58
CA GLU A 122 -32.16 15.91 6.29
C GLU A 122 -31.45 15.13 5.18
N GLN A 123 -31.00 15.80 4.12
CA GLN A 123 -30.17 15.15 3.08
C GLN A 123 -28.89 14.55 3.66
N ARG A 124 -28.25 15.24 4.60
CA ARG A 124 -27.04 14.75 5.29
C ARG A 124 -27.35 13.53 6.15
N GLU A 125 -28.48 13.53 6.85
CA GLU A 125 -28.94 12.39 7.65
C GLU A 125 -29.21 11.17 6.77
N GLU A 126 -29.97 11.31 5.68
CA GLU A 126 -30.24 10.21 4.75
C GLU A 126 -28.95 9.68 4.07
N VAL A 127 -28.00 10.55 3.74
CA VAL A 127 -26.69 10.10 3.22
C VAL A 127 -25.87 9.36 4.30
N ASN A 128 -25.99 9.73 5.57
CA ASN A 128 -25.35 9.01 6.66
C ASN A 128 -26.00 7.64 6.89
N GLU A 129 -27.33 7.53 6.79
CA GLU A 129 -28.02 6.23 6.80
C GLU A 129 -27.57 5.35 5.63
N LEU A 130 -27.41 5.94 4.43
CA LEU A 130 -26.86 5.23 3.28
C LEU A 130 -25.43 4.73 3.52
N ALA A 131 -24.64 5.44 4.34
CA ALA A 131 -23.29 5.04 4.74
C ALA A 131 -23.27 3.82 5.68
N GLU A 132 -24.37 3.50 6.36
CA GLU A 132 -24.47 2.26 7.15
C GLU A 132 -24.44 1.02 6.25
N GLN A 133 -25.02 1.13 5.05
CA GLN A 133 -25.03 0.07 4.04
C GLN A 133 -23.75 0.10 3.17
N TYR A 134 -23.26 1.30 2.87
CA TYR A 134 -22.15 1.55 1.96
C TYR A 134 -20.99 2.29 2.64
N SER A 135 -20.42 1.62 3.63
CA SER A 135 -19.45 2.19 4.58
C SER A 135 -18.13 2.67 3.97
N LYS A 136 -17.82 2.30 2.72
CA LYS A 136 -16.60 2.71 2.01
C LYS A 136 -16.91 3.60 0.82
N GLU A 137 -18.01 3.35 0.13
CA GLU A 137 -18.44 4.04 -1.07
C GLU A 137 -18.87 5.47 -0.70
N ILE A 138 -19.70 5.65 0.34
CA ILE A 138 -20.19 6.97 0.73
C ILE A 138 -19.05 7.91 1.15
N PRO A 139 -18.14 7.53 2.07
CA PRO A 139 -16.99 8.39 2.39
C PRO A 139 -16.10 8.71 1.17
N THR A 140 -15.95 7.75 0.25
CA THR A 140 -15.18 7.94 -0.99
C THR A 140 -15.87 8.96 -1.90
N LEU A 141 -17.19 8.87 -2.08
CA LEU A 141 -17.97 9.81 -2.87
C LEU A 141 -17.96 11.22 -2.26
N LEU A 142 -18.13 11.33 -0.93
CA LEU A 142 -18.02 12.62 -0.22
C LEU A 142 -16.60 13.22 -0.31
N PHE A 143 -15.56 12.38 -0.35
CA PHE A 143 -14.21 12.83 -0.66
C PHE A 143 -14.11 13.36 -2.09
N ILE A 144 -14.59 12.62 -3.09
CA ILE A 144 -14.60 13.04 -4.49
C ILE A 144 -15.35 14.37 -4.65
N ARG A 145 -16.52 14.52 -4.05
CA ARG A 145 -17.31 15.77 -4.09
C ARG A 145 -16.51 16.97 -3.56
N ARG A 146 -15.79 16.81 -2.44
CA ARG A 146 -14.94 17.87 -1.87
C ARG A 146 -13.79 18.30 -2.77
N LEU A 147 -13.33 17.45 -3.69
CA LEU A 147 -12.34 17.86 -4.70
C LEU A 147 -12.91 18.87 -5.70
N PHE A 148 -14.22 18.85 -5.95
CA PHE A 148 -14.90 19.76 -6.88
C PHE A 148 -15.60 20.93 -6.18
N ASN A 149 -16.11 20.72 -4.97
CA ASN A 149 -16.69 21.76 -4.13
C ASN A 149 -16.26 21.58 -2.66
N PRO A 150 -15.19 22.25 -2.21
CA PRO A 150 -14.72 22.16 -0.82
C PRO A 150 -15.73 22.66 0.23
N GLN A 151 -16.71 23.48 -0.18
CA GLN A 151 -17.76 24.04 0.66
C GLN A 151 -19.08 23.27 0.56
N ASP A 152 -19.08 22.05 0.01
CA ASP A 152 -20.29 21.21 -0.08
C ASP A 152 -20.85 20.90 1.31
N ASP A 153 -22.03 21.43 1.65
CA ASP A 153 -22.60 21.38 2.99
C ASP A 153 -22.92 19.97 3.48
N VAL A 154 -23.16 19.03 2.56
CA VAL A 154 -23.39 17.61 2.86
C VAL A 154 -22.05 16.91 3.15
N SER A 155 -21.01 17.18 2.37
CA SER A 155 -19.69 16.57 2.56
C SER A 155 -18.87 17.21 3.68
N ASN A 156 -19.19 18.44 4.08
CA ASN A 156 -18.50 19.15 5.15
C ASN A 156 -19.02 18.70 6.53
N LYS A 157 -18.17 18.02 7.30
CA LYS A 157 -18.48 17.51 8.65
C LYS A 157 -18.73 18.62 9.69
N GLN A 158 -18.60 19.90 9.34
CA GLN A 158 -18.67 21.06 10.24
C GLN A 158 -19.96 21.90 10.12
N SER A 159 -20.94 21.48 9.32
CA SER A 159 -22.14 22.29 9.04
C SER A 159 -23.26 22.19 10.09
N ILE A 160 -23.05 21.52 11.23
CA ILE A 160 -23.96 21.63 12.37
C ILE A 160 -23.13 21.86 13.64
N VAL A 161 -23.39 23.03 14.24
CA VAL A 161 -23.02 23.44 15.59
C VAL A 161 -23.62 22.50 16.63
#